data_AF-A0A9J6R063-F1
#
_entry.id   AF-A0A9J6R063-F1
#
_cell.length_a   1.000
_cell.length_b   1.000
_cell.length_c   1.000
_cell.angle_alpha   90.00
_cell.angle_beta   90.00
_cell.angle_gamma   90.00
#
_symmetry.space_group_name_H-M   'P 1'
#
loop_
_entity.id
_entity.type
_entity.pdbx_description
1 polymer ?
#
loop_
_entity_poly.entity_id
_entity_poly.type
_entity_poly.pdbx_seq_one_letter_code
_entity_poly.pdbx_strand_id
1 'polypeptide(L)' 'WETELTAIAKGQADPEGFMAGIAEMTRGLIANYSQISEDAQKLFQTERVVIGKCPRCGESVYEGKKNYYCGNRSCQFVMW' A
#
# COMPACT_ATOMS: atom_id res chain seq x y z
N TRP A 1 -15.03 19.32 9.35
CA TRP A 1 -15.19 18.98 7.91
C TRP A 1 -16.56 19.39 7.37
N GLU A 2 -17.64 18.59 7.39
CA GLU A 2 -18.94 18.98 6.74
C GLU A 2 -19.54 20.29 7.27
N THR A 3 -19.57 20.46 8.60
CA THR A 3 -20.04 21.69 9.25
C THR A 3 -19.19 22.92 8.89
N GLU A 4 -17.87 22.75 8.83
CA GLU A 4 -16.92 23.81 8.44
C GLU A 4 -17.06 24.21 6.98
N LEU A 5 -17.19 23.23 6.08
CA LEU A 5 -17.43 23.48 4.65
C LEU A 5 -18.73 24.25 4.44
N THR A 6 -19.77 23.95 5.23
CA THR A 6 -21.03 24.68 5.20
C THR A 6 -20.86 26.12 5.69
N ALA A 7 -20.04 26.37 6.72
CA ALA A 7 -19.74 27.70 7.20
C ALA A 7 -18.91 28.51 6.17
N ILE A 8 -17.95 27.87 5.50
CA ILE A 8 -17.16 28.47 4.41
C ILE A 8 -18.07 28.86 3.25
N ALA A 9 -18.99 27.99 2.83
CA ALA A 9 -19.95 28.29 1.77
C ALA A 9 -20.87 29.48 2.11
N LYS A 10 -21.13 29.71 3.40
CA LYS A 10 -21.88 30.87 3.91
C LYS A 10 -21.01 32.12 4.12
N GLY A 11 -19.70 32.06 3.85
CA GLY A 11 -18.74 33.14 4.08
C GLY A 11 -18.43 33.40 5.56
N GLN A 12 -18.72 32.44 6.43
CA GLN A 12 -18.61 32.55 7.89
C GLN A 12 -17.35 31.91 8.46
N ALA A 13 -16.53 31.29 7.59
CA ALA A 13 -15.28 30.65 7.97
C ALA A 13 -14.23 30.88 6.88
N ASP A 14 -12.96 30.82 7.27
CA ASP A 14 -11.82 31.04 6.39
C ASP A 14 -11.51 29.79 5.55
N PRO A 15 -11.63 29.85 4.21
CA PRO A 15 -11.27 28.74 3.34
C PRO A 15 -9.78 28.37 3.40
N GLU A 16 -8.90 29.37 3.51
CA GLU A 16 -7.45 29.14 3.45
C GLU A 16 -6.94 28.44 4.71
N GLY A 17 -7.36 28.91 5.88
CA GLY A 17 -7.07 28.28 7.17
C GLY A 17 -7.59 26.85 7.27
N PHE A 18 -8.80 26.57 6.74
CA PHE A 18 -9.33 25.21 6.70
C PHE A 18 -8.47 24.27 5.86
N MET A 19 -8.06 24.69 4.67
CA MET A 19 -7.17 23.91 3.79
C MET A 19 -5.78 23.72 4.40
N ALA A 20 -5.24 24.73 5.08
CA ALA A 20 -3.98 24.63 5.81
C ALA A 20 -4.07 23.59 6.95
N GLY A 21 -5.17 23.59 7.70
CA GLY A 21 -5.43 22.61 8.76
C GLY A 21 -5.54 21.17 8.24
N ILE A 22 -6.18 20.97 7.08
CA ILE A 22 -6.19 19.65 6.43
C ILE A 22 -4.77 19.21 6.07
N ALA A 23 -3.99 20.09 5.43
CA ALA A 23 -2.63 19.76 5.03
C ALA A 23 -1.74 19.44 6.24
N GLU A 24 -1.89 20.15 7.34
CA GLU A 24 -1.19 19.86 8.60
C GLU A 24 -1.61 18.51 9.19
N MET A 25 -2.91 18.24 9.28
CA MET A 25 -3.43 16.96 9.77
C MET A 25 -2.90 15.79 8.94
N THR A 26 -2.92 15.89 7.61
CA THR A 26 -2.36 14.86 6.71
C THR A 26 -0.86 14.70 6.88
N ARG A 27 -0.09 15.80 7.01
CA ARG A 27 1.35 15.71 7.30
C ARG A 27 1.62 15.04 8.63
N GLY A 28 0.84 15.33 9.67
CA GLY A 28 0.94 14.69 10.98
C GLY A 28 0.67 13.18 10.91
N LEU A 29 -0.35 12.77 10.17
CA LEU A 29 -0.61 11.35 9.91
C LEU A 29 0.58 10.69 9.19
N ILE A 30 1.09 11.30 8.11
CA ILE A 30 2.24 10.74 7.39
C ILE A 30 3.48 10.68 8.29
N ALA A 31 3.77 11.70 9.09
CA ALA A 31 4.92 11.69 9.98
C ALA A 31 4.80 10.58 11.05
N ASN A 32 3.64 10.47 11.69
CA ASN A 32 3.38 9.49 12.74
C ASN A 32 3.30 8.04 12.22
N TYR A 33 2.81 7.86 11.00
CA TYR A 33 2.67 6.55 10.35
C TYR A 33 3.75 6.27 9.30
N SER A 34 4.76 7.13 9.13
CA SER A 34 5.91 6.89 8.23
C SER A 34 6.72 5.66 8.65
N GLN A 35 6.62 5.29 9.93
CA GLN A 35 6.90 3.94 10.41
C GLN A 35 5.68 3.06 10.21
N ILE A 36 5.29 2.82 8.95
CA ILE A 36 4.70 1.53 8.62
C ILE A 36 5.81 0.55 8.99
N SER A 37 5.76 0.06 10.24
CA SER A 37 6.72 -0.88 10.77
C SER A 37 6.85 -2.00 9.76
N GLU A 38 8.01 -2.66 9.69
CA GLU A 38 8.17 -3.84 8.83
C GLU A 38 6.98 -4.81 8.98
N ASP A 39 6.34 -4.85 10.15
CA ASP A 39 5.15 -5.64 10.44
C ASP A 39 3.88 -5.16 9.73
N ALA A 40 3.63 -3.84 9.65
CA ALA A 40 2.52 -3.33 8.85
C ALA A 40 2.78 -3.48 7.34
N GLN A 41 4.04 -3.40 6.89
CA GLN A 41 4.39 -3.77 5.51
C GLN A 41 4.13 -5.27 5.23
N LYS A 42 4.42 -6.16 6.19
CA LYS A 42 4.09 -7.59 6.08
C LYS A 42 2.57 -7.82 5.99
N LEU A 43 1.74 -7.03 6.67
CA LEU A 43 0.27 -7.11 6.55
C LEU A 43 -0.24 -6.76 5.13
N PHE A 44 0.48 -5.93 4.38
CA PHE A 44 0.17 -5.60 2.98
C PHE A 44 0.95 -6.46 1.96
N GLN A 45 1.90 -7.28 2.41
CA GLN A 45 2.49 -8.31 1.58
C GLN A 45 1.50 -9.48 1.55
N THR A 46 0.78 -9.62 0.44
CA THR A 46 0.09 -10.88 0.14
C THR A 46 1.09 -12.01 0.35
N GLU A 47 0.85 -12.87 1.36
CA GLU A 47 1.69 -14.03 1.61
C GLU A 47 1.84 -14.77 0.29
N ARG A 48 3.08 -14.78 -0.24
CA ARG A 48 3.34 -15.45 -1.52
C ARG A 48 3.21 -16.94 -1.25
N VAL A 49 2.07 -17.50 -1.59
CA VAL A 49 1.78 -18.92 -1.39
C VAL A 49 2.78 -19.74 -2.22
N VAL A 50 3.56 -20.56 -1.53
CA VAL A 50 4.44 -21.54 -2.17
C VAL A 50 3.57 -22.71 -2.60
N ILE A 51 3.49 -22.94 -3.90
CA ILE A 51 2.68 -24.01 -4.52
C ILE A 51 3.51 -25.25 -4.87
N GLY A 52 4.84 -25.14 -4.90
CA GLY A 52 5.70 -26.28 -5.17
C GLY A 52 7.16 -25.91 -5.47
N LYS A 53 7.89 -26.88 -6.01
CA LYS A 53 9.31 -26.75 -6.39
C LYS A 53 9.44 -26.60 -7.90
N CYS A 54 10.29 -25.68 -8.32
CA CYS A 54 10.53 -25.38 -9.73
C CYS A 54 11.24 -26.56 -10.37
N PRO A 55 10.70 -27.16 -11.45
CA PRO A 55 11.32 -28.32 -12.09
C PRO A 55 12.65 -28.00 -12.78
N ARG A 56 12.99 -26.71 -12.97
CA ARG A 56 14.26 -26.29 -13.58
C ARG A 56 15.41 -26.11 -12.59
N CYS A 57 15.13 -25.58 -11.40
CA CYS A 57 16.19 -25.18 -10.46
C CYS A 57 15.92 -25.60 -9.01
N GLY A 58 14.80 -26.26 -8.72
CA GLY A 58 14.44 -26.69 -7.37
C GLY A 58 13.99 -25.58 -6.42
N GLU A 59 14.02 -24.30 -6.85
CA GLU A 59 13.54 -23.19 -6.02
C GLU A 59 12.01 -23.18 -5.89
N SER A 60 11.47 -22.49 -4.90
CA SER A 60 10.03 -22.36 -4.66
C SER A 60 9.32 -21.68 -5.83
N VAL A 61 8.13 -22.18 -6.20
CA VAL A 61 7.23 -21.58 -7.19
C VAL A 61 6.11 -20.86 -6.44
N TYR A 62 5.74 -19.68 -6.92
CA TYR A 62 4.71 -18.83 -6.36
C TYR A 62 3.57 -18.59 -7.35
N GLU A 63 2.37 -18.42 -6.82
CA GLU A 63 1.19 -17.99 -7.58
C GLU A 63 1.16 -16.46 -7.74
N GLY A 64 0.99 -16.02 -8.98
CA GLY A 64 0.64 -14.65 -9.35
C GLY A 64 -0.81 -14.58 -9.83
N LYS A 65 -1.31 -13.38 -10.10
CA LYS A 65 -2.73 -13.18 -10.46
C LYS A 65 -3.24 -13.98 -11.66
N LYS A 66 -2.34 -14.39 -12.56
CA LYS A 66 -2.67 -15.08 -13.83
C LYS A 66 -1.61 -16.10 -14.24
N ASN A 67 -0.70 -16.46 -13.32
CA ASN A 67 0.43 -17.31 -13.65
C ASN A 67 1.07 -17.90 -12.39
N TYR A 68 1.99 -18.82 -12.61
CA TYR A 68 2.86 -19.40 -11.63
C TYR A 68 4.31 -19.15 -12.05
N TYR A 69 5.15 -18.67 -11.13
CA TYR A 69 6.51 -18.25 -11.45
C TYR A 69 7.53 -18.73 -10.42
N CYS A 70 8.75 -18.98 -10.86
CA CYS A 70 9.84 -19.38 -9.96
C CYS A 70 10.35 -18.19 -9.12
N GLY A 71 10.64 -18.44 -7.85
CA GLY A 71 11.23 -17.47 -6.93
C GLY A 71 12.63 -17.02 -7.31
N ASN A 72 13.38 -17.89 -8.02
CA ASN A 72 14.69 -17.52 -8.54
C ASN A 72 14.53 -16.64 -9.79
N ARG A 73 14.89 -15.36 -9.67
CA ARG A 73 14.82 -14.36 -10.76
C ARG A 73 15.69 -14.70 -11.97
N SER A 74 16.72 -15.54 -11.84
CA SER A 74 17.52 -16.02 -12.98
C SER A 74 16.91 -17.24 -13.68
N CYS A 75 15.91 -17.89 -13.05
CA CYS A 75 15.18 -19.01 -13.64
C CYS A 75 13.97 -18.49 -14.41
N GLN A 76 13.95 -18.72 -15.73
CA GLN A 76 12.85 -18.26 -16.59
C GLN A 76 11.56 -19.13 -16.50
N PHE A 77 11.37 -19.88 -15.40
CA PHE A 77 10.19 -20.73 -15.22
C PHE A 77 8.94 -19.90 -14.93
N VAL A 78 7.99 -19.98 -15.86
CA VAL A 78 6.65 -19.42 -15.78
C VAL A 78 5.66 -20.41 -16.41
N MET A 79 4.46 -20.51 -15.82
CA MET A 79 3.30 -21.27 -16.31
C MET A 79 2.08 -20.34 -16.23
N TRP A 80 1.23 -20.32 -17.25
CA TRP A 80 0.05 -19.44 -17.34
C TRP A 80 -1.22 -20.18 -16.93
#